data_AF-A0A7S3ET63-F1
#
_entry.id   AF-A0A7S3ET63-F1
#
_cell.length_a   1.000
_cell.length_b   1.000
_cell.length_c   1.000
_cell.angle_alpha   90.00
_cell.angle_beta   90.00
_cell.angle_gamma   90.00
#
_symmetry.space_group_name_H-M   'P 1'
#
loop_
_entity.id
_entity.type
_entity.pdbx_description
1 polymer ?
#
loop_
_entity_poly.entity_id
_entity_poly.type
_entity_poly.pdbx_seq_one_letter_code
_entity_poly.pdbx_strand_id
1 'polypeptide(L)'
;TIADGQVARPDSGAAPVLKPTGRLDFELELGYVYGGPANAIGEPVPIGEARSRVFGCCLVNDWSARDSQPWEYRPLGPFTAKNFLTTVSPWVVPLSALDAARCPPPEPDPNAHSVLPYLTLEPAARSRAAVDIDLQVRISRQAAADGGGGWDAVVTRSNAKFLYWTVEQMVAHHSVSGCRLRPGDLLATGTISGPDATARGSMLELSWRGEQPLTMPDGSQRAWIEDGDVVSLRGAAKSANGARIGFGECAGKVVPALPFPGC
;
A
#
# COMPACT_ATOMS: atom_id res chain seq x y z
N THR A 1 13.51 11.02 -5.88
CA THR A 1 14.18 12.02 -5.05
C THR A 1 13.60 11.92 -3.67
N ILE A 2 14.45 11.83 -2.65
CA ILE A 2 14.00 11.74 -1.25
C ILE A 2 13.25 13.01 -0.84
N ALA A 3 12.24 12.85 0.03
CA ALA A 3 11.56 13.93 0.72
C ALA A 3 12.44 14.55 1.80
N ASP A 4 12.65 15.86 1.72
CA ASP A 4 13.03 16.67 2.89
C ASP A 4 11.79 16.86 3.76
N GLY A 5 11.96 16.72 5.07
CA GLY A 5 10.88 16.89 6.02
C GLY A 5 11.36 17.49 7.33
N GLN A 6 10.44 18.11 8.07
CA GLN A 6 10.73 18.49 9.45
C GLN A 6 10.71 17.24 10.33
N VAL A 7 11.84 16.98 11.00
CA VAL A 7 12.00 15.87 11.91
C VAL A 7 12.25 16.43 13.31
N ALA A 8 11.34 16.16 14.23
CA ALA A 8 11.55 16.31 15.66
C ALA A 8 11.57 14.92 16.30
N ARG A 9 12.41 14.70 17.32
CA ARG A 9 12.20 13.56 18.22
C ARG A 9 10.98 13.92 19.08
N PRO A 10 9.87 13.19 18.99
CA PRO A 10 8.78 13.35 19.95
C PRO A 10 9.40 13.19 21.35
N ASP A 11 9.04 14.07 22.28
CA ASP A 11 9.43 14.00 23.70
C ASP A 11 10.88 14.44 24.04
N SER A 12 11.65 14.95 23.07
CA SER A 12 13.01 15.47 23.34
C SER A 12 13.06 16.93 23.83
N GLY A 13 11.98 17.70 23.64
CA GLY A 13 11.98 19.15 23.84
C GLY A 13 12.87 19.94 22.86
N ALA A 14 13.51 19.27 21.90
CA ALA A 14 14.36 19.91 20.89
C ALA A 14 13.52 20.52 19.76
N ALA A 15 14.03 21.61 19.17
CA ALA A 15 13.44 22.21 17.98
C ALA A 15 13.48 21.22 16.78
N PRO A 16 12.45 21.22 15.92
CA PRO A 16 12.46 20.41 14.70
C PRO A 16 13.63 20.83 13.79
N VAL A 17 14.20 19.87 13.07
CA VAL A 17 15.25 20.11 12.07
C VAL A 17 14.72 19.71 10.70
N LEU A 18 14.93 20.56 9.70
CA LEU A 18 14.66 20.23 8.30
C LEU A 18 15.83 19.41 7.75
N LYS A 19 15.56 18.20 7.26
CA LYS A 19 16.57 17.32 6.68
C LYS A 19 15.95 16.26 5.75
N PRO A 20 16.77 15.56 4.94
CA PRO A 20 16.35 14.35 4.24
C PRO A 20 15.82 13.29 5.21
N THR A 21 14.78 12.54 4.79
CA THR A 21 14.28 11.42 5.59
C THR A 21 15.36 10.35 5.79
N GLY A 22 15.55 9.93 7.03
CA GLY A 22 16.37 8.75 7.38
C GLY A 22 15.53 7.49 7.61
N ARG A 23 14.22 7.57 7.38
CA ARG A 23 13.26 6.45 7.58
C ARG A 23 12.30 6.35 6.40
N LEU A 24 12.88 6.25 5.20
CA LEU A 24 12.11 6.00 3.97
C LEU A 24 11.56 4.58 3.98
N ASP A 25 10.30 4.46 3.56
CA ASP A 25 9.54 3.22 3.64
C ASP A 25 8.69 3.03 2.39
N PHE A 26 8.37 1.76 2.08
CA PHE A 26 7.36 1.40 1.10
C PHE A 26 6.08 0.99 1.83
N GLU A 27 4.95 1.10 1.14
CA GLU A 27 3.70 0.48 1.58
C GLU A 27 3.16 -0.39 0.45
N LEU A 28 3.09 -1.70 0.69
CA LEU A 28 2.53 -2.67 -0.25
C LEU A 28 1.01 -2.52 -0.30
N GLU A 29 0.47 -1.99 -1.39
CA GLU A 29 -0.96 -1.77 -1.54
C GLU A 29 -1.52 -2.25 -2.89
N LEU A 30 -2.84 -2.35 -2.95
CA LEU A 30 -3.59 -2.34 -4.20
C LEU A 30 -4.33 -1.01 -4.33
N GLY A 31 -4.53 -0.56 -5.57
CA GLY A 31 -5.37 0.57 -5.90
C GLY A 31 -6.56 0.11 -6.73
N TYR A 32 -7.77 0.29 -6.23
CA TYR A 32 -9.00 0.04 -6.98
C TYR A 32 -9.36 1.26 -7.82
N VAL A 33 -9.53 1.06 -9.12
CA VAL A 33 -9.89 2.13 -10.05
C VAL A 33 -11.40 2.17 -10.19
N TYR A 34 -12.00 3.27 -9.74
CA TYR A 34 -13.41 3.55 -9.96
C TYR A 34 -13.65 3.76 -11.47
N GLY A 35 -14.55 3.01 -12.07
CA GLY A 35 -14.83 3.06 -13.52
C GLY A 35 -16.31 3.18 -13.88
N GLY A 36 -17.21 2.99 -12.93
CA GLY A 36 -18.64 3.19 -13.13
C GLY A 36 -19.03 4.67 -13.24
N PRO A 37 -20.31 4.96 -13.55
CA PRO A 37 -20.81 6.33 -13.55
C PRO A 37 -20.63 6.97 -12.17
N ALA A 38 -20.22 8.24 -12.16
CA ALA A 38 -20.13 9.02 -10.93
C ALA A 38 -21.48 9.07 -10.20
N ASN A 39 -21.47 8.98 -8.87
CA ASN A 39 -22.64 9.31 -8.07
C ASN A 39 -22.87 10.84 -8.03
N ALA A 40 -24.09 11.26 -7.66
CA ALA A 40 -24.34 12.67 -7.39
C ALA A 40 -23.79 13.06 -6.01
N ILE A 41 -23.47 14.35 -5.83
CA ILE A 41 -23.09 14.87 -4.51
C ILE A 41 -24.28 14.69 -3.56
N GLY A 42 -24.04 14.14 -2.38
CA GLY A 42 -25.09 13.84 -1.40
C GLY A 42 -25.78 12.48 -1.61
N GLU A 43 -25.50 11.77 -2.70
CA GLU A 43 -26.09 10.46 -3.00
C GLU A 43 -25.03 9.35 -2.84
N PRO A 44 -25.03 8.61 -1.72
CA PRO A 44 -24.04 7.56 -1.49
C PRO A 44 -24.22 6.37 -2.44
N VAL A 45 -23.14 5.63 -2.71
CA VAL A 45 -23.19 4.38 -3.46
C VAL A 45 -23.58 3.24 -2.50
N PRO A 46 -24.74 2.57 -2.69
CA PRO A 46 -25.11 1.45 -1.85
C PRO A 46 -24.11 0.29 -1.98
N ILE A 47 -23.85 -0.43 -0.88
CA ILE A 47 -22.87 -1.53 -0.87
C ILE A 47 -23.13 -2.62 -1.92
N GLY A 48 -24.42 -2.93 -2.20
CA GLY A 48 -24.79 -3.90 -3.23
C GLY A 48 -24.45 -3.49 -4.66
N GLU A 49 -24.25 -2.19 -4.90
CA GLU A 49 -23.82 -1.64 -6.20
C GLU A 49 -22.32 -1.34 -6.24
N ALA A 50 -21.66 -1.21 -5.09
CA ALA A 50 -20.30 -0.73 -4.98
C ALA A 50 -19.30 -1.48 -5.87
N ARG A 51 -19.39 -2.82 -5.93
CA ARG A 51 -18.48 -3.64 -6.75
C ARG A 51 -18.56 -3.31 -8.24
N SER A 52 -19.77 -3.10 -8.77
CA SER A 52 -19.97 -2.83 -10.20
C SER A 52 -19.48 -1.44 -10.61
N ARG A 53 -19.20 -0.56 -9.64
CA ARG A 53 -18.59 0.75 -9.87
C ARG A 53 -17.07 0.68 -10.04
N VAL A 54 -16.43 -0.44 -9.72
CA VAL A 54 -14.98 -0.60 -9.80
C VAL A 54 -14.59 -1.37 -11.06
N PHE A 55 -13.73 -0.76 -11.88
CA PHE A 55 -13.27 -1.37 -13.13
C PHE A 55 -12.26 -2.49 -12.87
N GLY A 56 -11.25 -2.22 -12.05
CA GLY A 56 -10.12 -3.11 -11.85
C GLY A 56 -9.24 -2.65 -10.71
N CYS A 57 -8.11 -3.32 -10.54
CA CYS A 57 -7.07 -2.90 -9.60
C CYS A 57 -5.67 -2.95 -10.19
N CYS A 58 -4.78 -2.17 -9.60
CA CYS A 58 -3.35 -2.12 -9.89
C CYS A 58 -2.55 -2.22 -8.58
N LEU A 59 -1.24 -2.45 -8.69
CA LEU A 59 -0.34 -2.36 -7.54
C LEU A 59 -0.08 -0.89 -7.21
N VAL A 60 0.00 -0.57 -5.93
CA VAL A 60 0.33 0.76 -5.43
C VAL A 60 1.47 0.65 -4.41
N ASN A 61 2.48 1.51 -4.55
CA ASN A 61 3.47 1.77 -3.52
C ASN A 61 3.28 3.19 -2.99
N ASP A 62 2.72 3.32 -1.79
CA ASP A 62 2.55 4.59 -1.11
C ASP A 62 3.79 4.94 -0.26
N TRP A 63 4.79 5.54 -0.92
CA TRP A 63 6.07 5.84 -0.30
C TRP A 63 5.90 6.74 0.91
N SER A 64 6.65 6.43 1.97
CA SER A 64 6.42 7.05 3.28
C SER A 64 7.71 7.50 3.95
N ALA A 65 7.74 8.75 4.44
CA ALA A 65 8.84 9.29 5.22
C ALA A 65 8.51 9.23 6.73
N ARG A 66 8.88 8.13 7.40
CA ARG A 66 8.38 7.78 8.75
C ARG A 66 8.96 8.59 9.90
N ASP A 67 9.98 9.39 9.65
CA ASP A 67 10.55 10.31 10.64
C ASP A 67 9.84 11.67 10.65
N SER A 68 9.35 12.13 9.51
CA SER A 68 8.55 13.36 9.41
C SER A 68 7.07 13.15 9.72
N GLN A 69 6.52 11.98 9.38
CA GLN A 69 5.09 11.68 9.58
C GLN A 69 4.60 11.91 11.03
N PRO A 70 5.30 11.45 12.09
CA PRO A 70 4.84 11.66 13.47
C PRO A 70 4.81 13.13 13.90
N TRP A 71 5.64 13.98 13.29
CA TRP A 71 5.68 15.42 13.56
C TRP A 71 4.46 16.14 12.98
N GLU A 72 4.05 15.80 11.76
CA GLU A 72 2.98 16.52 11.07
C GLU A 72 1.57 15.93 11.29
N TYR A 73 1.45 14.62 11.56
CA TYR A 73 0.15 13.95 11.38
C TYR A 73 -0.91 14.33 12.42
N ARG A 74 -0.53 14.96 13.53
CA ARG A 74 -1.48 15.44 14.53
C ARG A 74 -1.77 16.91 14.32
N PRO A 75 -3.05 17.33 14.20
CA PRO A 75 -4.28 16.52 14.26
C PRO A 75 -4.84 16.08 12.89
N LEU A 76 -4.22 16.50 11.78
CA LEU A 76 -4.87 16.51 10.45
C LEU A 76 -4.60 15.26 9.60
N GLY A 77 -3.79 14.32 10.08
CA GLY A 77 -3.37 13.14 9.34
C GLY A 77 -2.09 13.35 8.53
N PRO A 78 -1.57 12.28 7.91
CA PRO A 78 -0.35 12.33 7.09
C PRO A 78 -0.50 13.27 5.89
N PHE A 79 0.56 14.01 5.55
CA PHE A 79 0.57 14.96 4.44
C PHE A 79 1.91 14.93 3.68
N THR A 80 2.92 15.71 4.08
CA THR A 80 4.20 15.80 3.36
C THR A 80 5.01 14.51 3.45
N ALA A 81 4.77 13.69 4.47
CA ALA A 81 5.36 12.38 4.60
C ALA A 81 4.81 11.34 3.60
N LYS A 82 3.85 11.71 2.74
CA LYS A 82 3.18 10.86 1.75
C LYS A 82 3.10 11.50 0.36
N ASN A 83 2.82 12.80 0.29
CA ASN A 83 2.52 13.49 -0.97
C ASN A 83 3.72 13.67 -1.93
N PHE A 84 4.92 13.24 -1.54
CA PHE A 84 6.12 13.37 -2.36
C PHE A 84 6.17 12.35 -3.50
N LEU A 85 5.60 11.15 -3.31
CA LEU A 85 5.55 10.12 -4.35
C LEU A 85 4.58 8.99 -3.99
N THR A 86 3.66 8.69 -4.89
CA THR A 86 2.94 7.40 -4.92
C THR A 86 3.20 6.77 -6.29
N THR A 87 3.63 5.51 -6.32
CA THR A 87 3.86 4.77 -7.57
C THR A 87 2.72 3.79 -7.81
N VAL A 88 2.27 3.66 -9.06
CA VAL A 88 1.24 2.69 -9.45
C VAL A 88 1.74 1.82 -10.59
N SER A 89 1.39 0.53 -10.63
CA SER A 89 1.70 -0.31 -11.79
C SER A 89 0.90 0.14 -13.01
N PRO A 90 1.46 0.05 -14.23
CA PRO A 90 0.83 0.60 -15.44
C PRO A 90 -0.41 -0.19 -15.90
N TRP A 91 -0.53 -1.44 -15.50
CA TRP A 91 -1.65 -2.30 -15.90
C TRP A 91 -2.74 -2.32 -14.83
N VAL A 92 -3.92 -1.82 -15.18
CA VAL A 92 -5.14 -2.00 -14.39
C VAL A 92 -5.78 -3.32 -14.80
N VAL A 93 -5.72 -4.32 -13.91
CA VAL A 93 -6.31 -5.64 -14.15
C VAL A 93 -7.82 -5.56 -13.88
N PRO A 94 -8.68 -5.84 -14.87
CA PRO A 94 -10.13 -5.79 -14.67
C PRO A 94 -10.58 -6.77 -13.59
N LEU A 95 -11.54 -6.37 -12.74
CA LEU A 95 -12.04 -7.26 -11.68
C LEU A 95 -12.69 -8.54 -12.23
N SER A 96 -13.24 -8.48 -13.45
CA SER A 96 -13.79 -9.65 -14.14
C SER A 96 -12.73 -10.71 -14.49
N ALA A 97 -11.47 -10.30 -14.74
CA ALA A 97 -10.39 -11.25 -14.96
C ALA A 97 -10.07 -12.05 -13.68
N LEU A 98 -10.34 -11.45 -12.51
CA LEU A 98 -10.03 -12.02 -11.21
C LEU A 98 -11.19 -12.85 -10.62
N ASP A 99 -12.26 -13.13 -11.37
CA ASP A 99 -13.47 -13.75 -10.83
C ASP A 99 -13.23 -15.14 -10.22
N ALA A 100 -12.31 -15.91 -10.83
CA ALA A 100 -11.89 -17.23 -10.34
C ALA A 100 -11.02 -17.18 -9.08
N ALA A 101 -10.40 -16.02 -8.79
CA ALA A 101 -9.59 -15.81 -7.59
C ALA A 101 -10.41 -15.25 -6.42
N ARG A 102 -11.72 -15.03 -6.59
CA ARG A 102 -12.58 -14.50 -5.52
C ARG A 102 -12.74 -15.52 -4.40
N CYS A 103 -12.65 -15.03 -3.17
CA CYS A 103 -12.78 -15.85 -1.97
C CYS A 103 -13.49 -15.06 -0.85
N PRO A 104 -13.86 -15.72 0.27
CA PRO A 104 -14.31 -15.02 1.46
C PRO A 104 -13.20 -14.11 2.02
N PRO A 105 -13.51 -12.90 2.50
CA PRO A 105 -12.57 -12.10 3.29
C PRO A 105 -12.40 -12.71 4.69
N PRO A 106 -11.38 -12.27 5.47
CA PRO A 106 -11.14 -12.75 6.82
C PRO A 106 -12.41 -12.70 7.68
N GLU A 107 -12.53 -13.62 8.63
CA GLU A 107 -13.63 -13.56 9.59
C GLU A 107 -13.54 -12.27 10.42
N PRO A 108 -14.67 -11.66 10.78
CA PRO A 108 -14.65 -10.48 11.64
C PRO A 108 -14.00 -10.81 12.98
N ASP A 109 -13.18 -9.90 13.52
CA ASP A 109 -12.67 -10.02 14.88
C ASP A 109 -13.87 -10.14 15.85
N PRO A 110 -13.94 -11.21 16.67
CA PRO A 110 -15.04 -11.40 17.61
C PRO A 110 -15.12 -10.30 18.68
N ASN A 111 -14.04 -9.53 18.88
CA ASN A 111 -13.99 -8.41 19.82
C ASN A 111 -14.29 -7.05 19.16
N ALA A 112 -14.39 -7.00 17.82
CA ALA A 112 -14.72 -5.77 17.13
C ALA A 112 -16.21 -5.43 17.28
N HIS A 113 -16.52 -4.14 17.26
CA HIS A 113 -17.90 -3.69 17.16
C HIS A 113 -18.53 -4.19 15.86
N SER A 114 -19.81 -4.56 15.92
CA SER A 114 -20.56 -4.92 14.72
C SER A 114 -20.61 -3.75 13.74
N VAL A 115 -20.50 -4.07 12.45
CA VAL A 115 -20.65 -3.08 11.39
C VAL A 115 -22.12 -2.72 11.20
N LEU A 116 -22.38 -1.45 10.90
CA LEU A 116 -23.75 -0.97 10.61
C LEU A 116 -24.27 -1.57 9.29
N PRO A 117 -25.61 -1.65 9.10
CA PRO A 117 -26.20 -2.31 7.93
C PRO A 117 -25.67 -1.84 6.56
N TYR A 118 -25.31 -0.57 6.42
CA TYR A 118 -24.77 -0.04 5.16
C TYR A 118 -23.38 -0.60 4.77
N LEU A 119 -22.68 -1.24 5.71
CA LEU A 119 -21.41 -1.95 5.49
C LEU A 119 -21.55 -3.48 5.57
N THR A 120 -22.76 -3.99 5.79
CA THR A 120 -23.03 -5.43 5.88
C THR A 120 -23.21 -5.99 4.47
N LEU A 121 -22.36 -6.96 4.11
CA LEU A 121 -22.50 -7.72 2.88
C LEU A 121 -23.48 -8.88 3.07
N GLU A 122 -24.37 -9.08 2.10
CA GLU A 122 -25.18 -10.29 2.02
C GLU A 122 -24.30 -11.55 1.99
N PRO A 123 -24.71 -12.68 2.59
CA PRO A 123 -23.87 -13.87 2.70
C PRO A 123 -23.28 -14.36 1.36
N ALA A 124 -24.07 -14.32 0.29
CA ALA A 124 -23.64 -14.70 -1.05
C ALA A 124 -22.61 -13.73 -1.65
N ALA A 125 -22.69 -12.43 -1.32
CA ALA A 125 -21.68 -11.45 -1.73
C ALA A 125 -20.40 -11.61 -0.90
N ARG A 126 -20.55 -11.78 0.43
CA ARG A 126 -19.44 -11.95 1.36
C ARG A 126 -18.56 -13.15 1.00
N SER A 127 -19.13 -14.29 0.61
CA SER A 127 -18.36 -15.50 0.26
C SER A 127 -17.41 -15.33 -0.92
N ARG A 128 -17.49 -14.19 -1.63
CA ARG A 128 -16.66 -13.86 -2.79
C ARG A 128 -16.12 -12.42 -2.76
N ALA A 129 -16.08 -11.76 -1.60
CA ALA A 129 -15.77 -10.33 -1.53
C ALA A 129 -14.26 -10.03 -1.57
N ALA A 130 -13.42 -10.93 -1.07
CA ALA A 130 -11.96 -10.83 -1.20
C ALA A 130 -11.47 -11.43 -2.52
N VAL A 131 -10.19 -11.18 -2.83
CA VAL A 131 -9.51 -11.72 -4.01
C VAL A 131 -8.16 -12.29 -3.60
N ASP A 132 -7.92 -13.56 -3.94
CA ASP A 132 -6.65 -14.26 -3.74
C ASP A 132 -5.62 -13.79 -4.78
N ILE A 133 -4.83 -12.79 -4.39
CA ILE A 133 -3.76 -12.21 -5.21
C ILE A 133 -2.47 -12.36 -4.41
N ASP A 134 -1.55 -13.19 -4.89
CA ASP A 134 -0.21 -13.32 -4.33
C ASP A 134 0.56 -12.02 -4.56
N LEU A 135 1.10 -11.45 -3.48
CA LEU A 135 1.83 -10.19 -3.50
C LEU A 135 3.27 -10.39 -3.02
N GLN A 136 4.19 -9.65 -3.62
CA GLN A 136 5.61 -9.69 -3.27
C GLN A 136 6.22 -8.30 -3.35
N VAL A 137 7.09 -7.96 -2.40
CA VAL A 137 8.04 -6.84 -2.52
C VAL A 137 9.46 -7.37 -2.57
N ARG A 138 10.22 -6.84 -3.53
CA ARG A 138 11.65 -7.02 -3.66
C ARG A 138 12.36 -5.70 -3.40
N ILE A 139 13.52 -5.79 -2.77
CA ILE A 139 14.49 -4.71 -2.72
C ILE A 139 15.74 -5.21 -3.42
N SER A 140 16.35 -4.36 -4.25
CA SER A 140 17.61 -4.69 -4.90
C SER A 140 18.54 -3.49 -4.92
N ARG A 141 19.85 -3.76 -4.89
CA ARG A 141 20.90 -2.76 -5.07
C ARG A 141 21.80 -3.21 -6.21
N GLN A 142 22.02 -2.31 -7.16
CA GLN A 142 22.96 -2.53 -8.24
C GLN A 142 24.39 -2.58 -7.68
N ALA A 143 25.25 -3.36 -8.32
CA ALA A 143 26.67 -3.38 -7.98
C ALA A 143 27.26 -1.97 -8.10
N ALA A 144 28.01 -1.56 -7.08
CA ALA A 144 28.69 -0.28 -7.11
C ALA A 144 29.88 -0.35 -8.08
N ALA A 145 30.18 0.79 -8.72
CA ALA A 145 31.27 0.87 -9.71
C ALA A 145 32.66 0.58 -9.10
N ASP A 146 32.79 0.63 -7.79
CA ASP A 146 34.01 0.40 -7.01
C ASP A 146 34.19 -1.05 -6.53
N GLY A 147 33.34 -1.98 -6.98
CA GLY A 147 33.50 -3.41 -6.72
C GLY A 147 32.64 -3.97 -5.58
N GLY A 148 31.76 -3.17 -4.96
CA GLY A 148 30.70 -3.67 -4.09
C GLY A 148 29.70 -4.54 -4.88
N GLY A 149 29.47 -5.78 -4.43
CA GLY A 149 28.53 -6.70 -5.07
C GLY A 149 27.08 -6.20 -5.00
N GLY A 150 26.33 -6.33 -6.09
CA GLY A 150 24.90 -6.08 -6.10
C GLY A 150 24.11 -7.23 -5.47
N TRP A 151 22.90 -6.95 -5.02
CA TRP A 151 22.01 -7.95 -4.43
C TRP A 151 20.55 -7.69 -4.77
N ASP A 152 19.73 -8.73 -4.64
CA ASP A 152 18.28 -8.68 -4.86
C ASP A 152 17.61 -9.65 -3.88
N ALA A 153 16.67 -9.14 -3.09
CA ALA A 153 16.05 -9.86 -2.00
C ALA A 153 14.53 -9.68 -2.02
N VAL A 154 13.80 -10.79 -1.86
CA VAL A 154 12.38 -10.75 -1.53
C VAL A 154 12.25 -10.46 -0.05
N VAL A 155 11.70 -9.31 0.31
CA VAL A 155 11.55 -8.90 1.72
C VAL A 155 10.16 -9.16 2.29
N THR A 156 9.16 -9.32 1.42
CA THR A 156 7.80 -9.69 1.84
C THR A 156 7.10 -10.59 0.83
N ARG A 157 6.29 -11.52 1.34
CA ARG A 157 5.33 -12.32 0.58
C ARG A 157 4.00 -12.28 1.32
N SER A 158 3.03 -11.57 0.75
CA SER A 158 1.72 -11.35 1.35
C SER A 158 0.63 -11.75 0.36
N ASN A 159 -0.62 -11.49 0.71
CA ASN A 159 -1.76 -11.75 -0.16
C ASN A 159 -2.88 -10.74 0.08
N ALA A 160 -3.52 -10.26 -0.99
CA ALA A 160 -4.61 -9.30 -0.90
C ALA A 160 -5.83 -9.84 -0.14
N LYS A 161 -6.00 -11.17 -0.04
CA LYS A 161 -7.10 -11.78 0.71
C LYS A 161 -7.06 -11.54 2.22
N PHE A 162 -5.95 -11.00 2.74
CA PHE A 162 -5.84 -10.61 4.15
C PHE A 162 -6.46 -9.24 4.44
N LEU A 163 -6.87 -8.47 3.43
CA LEU A 163 -7.59 -7.22 3.62
C LEU A 163 -8.89 -7.46 4.39
N TYR A 164 -9.01 -6.78 5.52
CA TYR A 164 -10.20 -6.86 6.38
C TYR A 164 -11.41 -6.17 5.74
N TRP A 165 -11.19 -4.97 5.18
CA TRP A 165 -12.22 -4.21 4.48
C TRP A 165 -12.21 -4.53 2.99
N THR A 166 -13.39 -4.89 2.48
CA THR A 166 -13.60 -5.21 1.06
C THR A 166 -13.73 -3.95 0.22
N VAL A 167 -13.53 -4.05 -1.10
CA VAL A 167 -13.69 -2.90 -2.01
C VAL A 167 -15.12 -2.36 -2.00
N GLU A 168 -16.10 -3.24 -1.82
CA GLU A 168 -17.51 -2.88 -1.65
C GLU A 168 -17.71 -1.96 -0.45
N GLN A 169 -17.12 -2.32 0.69
CA GLN A 169 -17.16 -1.52 1.91
C GLN A 169 -16.37 -0.21 1.77
N MET A 170 -15.21 -0.22 1.12
CA MET A 170 -14.42 0.98 0.86
C MET A 170 -15.23 2.02 0.06
N VAL A 171 -15.87 1.61 -1.05
CA VAL A 171 -16.66 2.50 -1.91
C VAL A 171 -17.93 2.99 -1.19
N ALA A 172 -18.64 2.10 -0.50
CA ALA A 172 -19.83 2.46 0.27
C ALA A 172 -19.49 3.45 1.39
N HIS A 173 -18.43 3.19 2.15
CA HIS A 173 -17.99 4.06 3.24
C HIS A 173 -17.49 5.42 2.73
N HIS A 174 -16.70 5.44 1.66
CA HIS A 174 -16.19 6.69 1.09
C HIS A 174 -17.34 7.64 0.70
N SER A 175 -18.42 7.09 0.13
CA SER A 175 -19.53 7.90 -0.38
C SER A 175 -20.63 8.18 0.64
N VAL A 176 -20.61 7.55 1.84
CA VAL A 176 -21.70 7.61 2.83
C VAL A 176 -22.03 9.03 3.31
N SER A 177 -21.04 9.92 3.34
CA SER A 177 -21.19 11.33 3.71
C SER A 177 -21.65 12.23 2.56
N GLY A 178 -21.94 11.65 1.39
CA GLY A 178 -22.28 12.37 0.16
C GLY A 178 -21.09 12.71 -0.73
N CYS A 179 -19.90 12.16 -0.45
CA CYS A 179 -18.72 12.34 -1.31
C CYS A 179 -18.98 11.77 -2.71
N ARG A 180 -18.57 12.52 -3.72
CA ARG A 180 -18.70 12.13 -5.12
C ARG A 180 -17.46 11.38 -5.59
N LEU A 181 -17.65 10.12 -5.96
CA LEU A 181 -16.70 9.30 -6.70
C LEU A 181 -16.92 9.46 -8.20
N ARG A 182 -15.85 9.42 -8.99
CA ARG A 182 -15.85 9.63 -10.44
C ARG A 182 -14.96 8.61 -11.16
N PRO A 183 -15.23 8.32 -12.44
CA PRO A 183 -14.34 7.50 -13.26
C PRO A 183 -12.90 8.00 -13.18
N GLY A 184 -11.97 7.08 -12.92
CA GLY A 184 -10.54 7.36 -12.76
C GLY A 184 -10.09 7.63 -11.33
N ASP A 185 -11.00 7.83 -10.37
CA ASP A 185 -10.61 7.93 -8.96
C ASP A 185 -9.96 6.61 -8.51
N LEU A 186 -8.85 6.72 -7.76
CA LEU A 186 -8.08 5.59 -7.25
C LEU A 186 -8.29 5.46 -5.73
N LEU A 187 -8.80 4.32 -5.29
CA LEU A 187 -8.99 3.99 -3.88
C LEU A 187 -7.94 2.96 -3.47
N ALA A 188 -6.88 3.42 -2.81
CA ALA A 188 -5.82 2.57 -2.29
C ALA A 188 -6.28 1.82 -1.02
N THR A 189 -5.78 0.60 -0.83
CA THR A 189 -6.27 -0.31 0.22
C THR A 189 -5.80 0.03 1.62
N GLY A 190 -4.76 0.85 1.74
CA GLY A 190 -3.90 0.79 2.91
C GLY A 190 -2.93 -0.39 2.80
N THR A 191 -1.87 -0.32 3.61
CA THR A 191 -0.78 -1.31 3.64
C THR A 191 -1.31 -2.73 3.88
N ILE A 192 -0.97 -3.66 2.98
CA ILE A 192 -1.38 -5.07 3.02
C ILE A 192 -0.34 -5.89 3.78
N SER A 193 -0.68 -6.23 5.02
CA SER A 193 0.08 -7.15 5.87
C SER A 193 -0.66 -8.46 6.08
N GLY A 194 0.04 -9.58 5.87
CA GLY A 194 -0.43 -10.90 6.26
C GLY A 194 -0.16 -11.22 7.73
N PRO A 195 -0.60 -12.40 8.21
CA PRO A 195 -0.47 -12.78 9.62
C PRO A 195 0.98 -13.05 10.05
N ASP A 196 1.84 -13.47 9.11
CA ASP A 196 3.23 -13.82 9.38
C ASP A 196 4.16 -12.60 9.33
N ALA A 197 5.24 -12.62 10.10
CA ALA A 197 6.23 -11.54 10.11
C ALA A 197 6.84 -11.28 8.72
N THR A 198 6.98 -12.31 7.88
CA THR A 198 7.48 -12.22 6.50
C THR A 198 6.43 -11.76 5.49
N ALA A 199 5.19 -11.55 5.92
CA ALA A 199 4.08 -11.07 5.11
C ALA A 199 3.69 -9.62 5.41
N ARG A 200 4.47 -8.91 6.24
CA ARG A 200 4.27 -7.50 6.58
C ARG A 200 4.49 -6.60 5.36
N GLY A 201 3.68 -5.56 5.23
CA GLY A 201 3.57 -4.73 4.02
C GLY A 201 4.46 -3.49 3.98
N SER A 202 5.31 -3.27 4.98
CA SER A 202 6.21 -2.11 5.07
C SER A 202 7.53 -2.46 5.77
N MET A 203 8.59 -1.67 5.56
CA MET A 203 9.83 -1.75 6.34
C MET A 203 9.59 -1.39 7.81
N LEU A 204 8.67 -0.45 8.10
CA LEU A 204 8.27 -0.12 9.48
C LEU A 204 7.87 -1.38 10.26
N GLU A 205 7.09 -2.25 9.65
CA GLU A 205 6.62 -3.49 10.26
C GLU A 205 7.68 -4.60 10.17
N LEU A 206 8.30 -4.80 9.01
CA LEU A 206 9.30 -5.85 8.77
C LEU A 206 10.51 -5.71 9.70
N SER A 207 11.01 -4.48 9.86
CA SER A 207 12.18 -4.20 10.71
C SER A 207 11.82 -3.89 12.16
N TRP A 208 10.54 -3.99 12.53
CA TRP A 208 10.02 -3.61 13.84
C TRP A 208 10.50 -2.23 14.28
N ARG A 209 10.15 -1.19 13.51
CA ARG A 209 10.56 0.21 13.72
C ARG A 209 12.09 0.41 13.71
N GLY A 210 12.81 -0.48 13.02
CA GLY A 210 14.26 -0.50 12.92
C GLY A 210 14.98 -1.23 14.05
N GLU A 211 14.25 -1.81 15.02
CA GLU A 211 14.86 -2.59 16.11
C GLU A 211 15.34 -3.97 15.65
N GLN A 212 14.79 -4.49 14.55
CA GLN A 212 15.10 -5.81 13.99
C GLN A 212 15.42 -5.69 12.48
N PRO A 213 16.58 -5.12 12.10
CA PRO A 213 16.95 -4.98 10.69
C PRO A 213 16.97 -6.31 9.93
N LEU A 214 16.66 -6.26 8.64
CA LEU A 214 16.70 -7.43 7.76
C LEU A 214 18.13 -7.61 7.26
N THR A 215 18.62 -8.85 7.30
CA THR A 215 19.92 -9.21 6.71
C THR A 215 19.76 -9.47 5.21
N MET A 216 20.50 -8.71 4.40
CA MET A 216 20.51 -8.80 2.94
C MET A 216 21.49 -9.90 2.45
N PRO A 217 21.40 -10.36 1.19
CA PRO A 217 22.27 -11.43 0.67
C PRO A 217 23.78 -11.14 0.74
N ASP A 218 24.17 -9.85 0.72
CA ASP A 218 25.55 -9.40 0.86
C ASP A 218 26.01 -9.29 2.33
N GLY A 219 25.15 -9.65 3.29
CA GLY A 219 25.39 -9.53 4.73
C GLY A 219 25.10 -8.13 5.31
N SER A 220 24.77 -7.14 4.47
CA SER A 220 24.36 -5.82 4.95
C SER A 220 22.99 -5.87 5.65
N GLN A 221 22.68 -4.85 6.45
CA GLN A 221 21.42 -4.75 7.18
C GLN A 221 20.53 -3.67 6.56
N ARG A 222 19.20 -3.89 6.56
CA ARG A 222 18.20 -2.87 6.16
C ARG A 222 17.11 -2.74 7.20
N ALA A 223 17.06 -1.57 7.83
CA ALA A 223 15.93 -1.15 8.66
C ALA A 223 14.91 -0.31 7.87
N TRP A 224 15.42 0.48 6.91
CA TRP A 224 14.70 1.41 6.07
C TRP A 224 15.27 1.33 4.64
N ILE A 225 14.61 1.97 3.69
CA ILE A 225 15.10 2.06 2.30
C ILE A 225 16.21 3.09 2.22
N GLU A 226 17.31 2.75 1.53
CA GLU A 226 18.47 3.62 1.34
C GLU A 226 18.59 4.14 -0.10
N ASP A 227 19.42 5.16 -0.30
CA ASP A 227 19.77 5.65 -1.63
C ASP A 227 20.33 4.56 -2.53
N GLY A 228 19.88 4.53 -3.79
CA GLY A 228 20.29 3.53 -4.77
C GLY A 228 19.54 2.21 -4.68
N ASP A 229 18.76 1.96 -3.62
CA ASP A 229 17.88 0.80 -3.54
C ASP A 229 16.73 0.94 -4.55
N VAL A 230 16.34 -0.18 -5.17
CA VAL A 230 15.17 -0.29 -6.05
C VAL A 230 14.15 -1.16 -5.34
N VAL A 231 12.97 -0.57 -5.06
CA VAL A 231 11.82 -1.30 -4.51
C VAL A 231 10.91 -1.69 -5.67
N SER A 232 10.53 -2.97 -5.74
CA SER A 232 9.64 -3.52 -6.78
C SER A 232 8.52 -4.35 -6.16
N LEU A 233 7.28 -3.92 -6.39
CA LEU A 233 6.06 -4.64 -6.06
C LEU A 233 5.63 -5.49 -7.26
N ARG A 234 5.22 -6.72 -6.99
CA ARG A 234 4.65 -7.66 -7.97
C ARG A 234 3.43 -8.34 -7.40
N GLY A 235 2.45 -8.60 -8.27
CA GLY A 235 1.21 -9.27 -7.92
C GLY A 235 0.79 -10.27 -8.99
N ALA A 236 0.13 -11.36 -8.58
CA ALA A 236 -0.57 -12.23 -9.50
C ALA A 236 -1.70 -13.04 -8.87
N ALA A 237 -2.71 -13.34 -9.68
CA ALA A 237 -3.81 -14.21 -9.33
C ALA A 237 -3.85 -15.44 -10.24
N LYS A 238 -4.58 -16.48 -9.80
CA LYS A 238 -4.92 -17.63 -10.65
C LYS A 238 -6.22 -17.38 -11.40
N SER A 239 -6.21 -17.68 -12.69
CA SER A 239 -7.42 -17.69 -13.52
C SER A 239 -8.15 -19.04 -13.46
N ALA A 240 -9.35 -19.12 -14.04
CA ALA A 240 -10.18 -20.33 -14.03
C ALA A 240 -9.50 -21.55 -14.68
N ASN A 241 -8.62 -21.36 -15.66
CA ASN A 241 -7.89 -22.44 -16.34
C ASN A 241 -6.52 -22.73 -15.70
N GLY A 242 -6.21 -22.11 -14.56
CA GLY A 242 -4.93 -22.26 -13.86
C GLY A 242 -3.81 -21.36 -14.38
N ALA A 243 -4.02 -20.56 -15.45
CA ALA A 243 -3.03 -19.58 -15.89
C ALA A 243 -2.88 -18.43 -14.89
N ARG A 244 -1.73 -17.75 -14.95
CA ARG A 244 -1.38 -16.64 -14.05
C ARG A 244 -1.78 -15.30 -14.67
N ILE A 245 -2.58 -14.52 -13.94
CA ILE A 245 -2.92 -13.13 -14.28
C ILE A 245 -1.96 -12.23 -13.51
N GLY A 246 -0.97 -11.66 -14.19
CA GLY A 246 0.03 -10.79 -13.59
C GLY A 246 -0.37 -9.31 -13.63
N PHE A 247 0.10 -8.56 -12.65
CA PHE A 247 -0.11 -7.11 -12.54
C PHE A 247 1.05 -6.28 -13.13
N GLY A 248 2.04 -6.93 -13.74
CA GLY A 248 3.28 -6.29 -14.14
C GLY A 248 4.16 -5.95 -12.94
N GLU A 249 4.84 -4.81 -13.01
CA GLU A 249 5.76 -4.33 -11.97
C GLU A 249 5.39 -2.89 -11.57
N CYS A 250 5.40 -2.62 -10.27
CA CYS A 250 5.35 -1.28 -9.70
C CYS A 250 6.69 -1.04 -8.99
N ALA A 251 7.61 -0.34 -9.64
CA ALA A 251 8.98 -0.17 -9.15
C ALA A 251 9.43 1.29 -9.13
N GLY A 252 10.31 1.60 -8.18
CA GLY A 252 10.98 2.90 -8.07
C GLY A 252 12.39 2.75 -7.52
N LYS A 253 13.34 3.49 -8.10
CA LYS A 253 14.70 3.62 -7.59
C LYS A 253 14.78 4.84 -6.67
N VAL A 254 15.25 4.63 -5.46
CA VAL A 254 15.52 5.71 -4.51
C VAL A 254 16.82 6.40 -4.94
N VAL A 255 16.79 7.72 -4.96
CA VAL A 255 17.92 8.58 -5.30
C VAL A 255 18.06 9.66 -4.24
N PRO A 256 19.28 10.17 -4.01
CA PRO A 256 19.56 11.15 -2.96
C PRO A 256 18.59 12.32 -2.96
N ALA A 257 18.33 12.85 -1.76
CA ALA A 257 17.61 14.10 -1.61
C ALA A 257 18.34 15.22 -2.34
N LEU A 258 17.57 16.16 -2.89
CA LEU A 258 18.15 17.39 -3.40
C LEU A 258 18.47 18.32 -2.22
N PRO A 259 19.47 19.20 -2.33
CA PRO A 259 19.69 20.23 -1.33
C PRO A 259 18.45 21.13 -1.22
N PHE A 260 17.99 21.39 0.00
CA PHE A 260 16.93 22.36 0.23
C PHE A 260 17.45 23.78 -0.05
N PRO A 261 16.77 24.59 -0.88
CA PRO A 261 17.22 25.95 -1.16
C PRO A 261 17.29 26.82 0.10
N GLY A 262 18.46 27.38 0.40
CA GLY A 262 18.62 28.35 1.50
C GLY A 262 18.87 27.76 2.88
N CYS A 263 19.26 26.48 2.96
CA CYS A 263 19.83 25.84 4.15
C CYS A 263 21.29 25.46 3.93
#